data_AF-A0A453JLL3-F1
#
_entry.id   AF-A0A453JLL3-F1
#
_cell.length_a   1.000
_cell.length_b   1.000
_cell.length_c   1.000
_cell.angle_alpha   90.00
_cell.angle_beta   90.00
_cell.angle_gamma   90.00
#
_symmetry.space_group_name_H-M   'P 1'
#
loop_
_entity.id
_entity.type
_entity.pdbx_description
1 polymer ?
#
loop_
_entity_poly.entity_id
_entity_poly.type
_entity_poly.pdbx_seq_one_letter_code
_entity_poly.pdbx_strand_id
1 'polypeptide(L)'
;MDSISQKFPYLVKKKLKEGEEVRRVAQLDWRIIESDLQKPFTASGLQFVPLPVIHGEDYICLGFLFGRKSKVAYISDVSRFPPSTEDAISKSGGGQLDLLILDCLYR
;
A
#
# COMPACT_ATOMS: atom_id res chain seq x y z
N MET A 1 -5.45 -13.83 5.86
CA MET A 1 -4.97 -14.56 4.67
C MET A 1 -5.76 -15.84 4.39
N ASP A 2 -6.58 -16.32 5.32
CA ASP A 2 -7.26 -17.61 5.23
C ASP A 2 -8.16 -17.75 4.00
N SER A 3 -8.85 -16.68 3.60
CA SER A 3 -9.67 -16.68 2.37
C SER A 3 -8.85 -16.96 1.10
N ILE A 4 -7.64 -16.39 0.99
CA ILE A 4 -6.74 -16.64 -0.14
C ILE A 4 -6.16 -18.05 -0.05
N SER A 5 -5.76 -18.51 1.14
CA SER A 5 -5.30 -19.89 1.35
C SER A 5 -6.37 -20.92 0.98
N GLN A 6 -7.65 -20.61 1.23
CA GLN A 6 -8.78 -21.49 0.92
C GLN A 6 -9.08 -21.51 -0.58
N LYS A 7 -9.12 -20.35 -1.25
CA LYS A 7 -9.43 -20.25 -2.69
C LYS A 7 -8.24 -20.60 -3.59
N PHE A 8 -7.03 -20.24 -3.19
CA PHE A 8 -5.80 -20.37 -3.98
C PHE A 8 -4.67 -21.02 -3.17
N PRO A 9 -4.85 -22.28 -2.72
CA PRO A 9 -3.91 -22.96 -1.83
C PRO A 9 -2.49 -23.13 -2.38
N TYR A 10 -2.31 -23.07 -3.69
CA TYR A 10 -1.02 -23.23 -4.36
C TYR A 10 -0.18 -21.93 -4.36
N LEU A 11 -0.79 -20.77 -4.14
CA LEU A 11 -0.10 -19.48 -4.06
C LEU A 11 0.46 -19.20 -2.66
N VAL A 12 0.07 -19.98 -1.65
CA VAL A 12 0.46 -19.78 -0.24
C VAL A 12 1.53 -20.80 0.14
N LYS A 13 2.61 -20.35 0.78
CA LYS A 13 3.64 -21.23 1.33
C LYS A 13 3.03 -22.18 2.36
N LYS A 14 3.13 -23.49 2.11
CA LYS A 14 2.71 -24.55 3.03
C LYS A 14 3.94 -25.29 3.54
N LYS A 15 3.88 -25.76 4.79
CA LYS A 15 4.83 -26.76 5.28
C LYS A 15 4.60 -28.06 4.53
N LEU A 16 5.62 -28.53 3.83
CA LEU A 16 5.59 -29.83 3.17
C LEU A 16 5.59 -30.94 4.24
N LYS A 17 4.79 -31.98 4.00
CA LYS A 17 4.90 -33.22 4.78
C LYS A 17 6.10 -34.04 4.30
N GLU A 18 6.61 -34.90 5.16
CA GLU A 18 7.68 -35.82 4.80
C GLU A 18 7.24 -36.71 3.63
N GLY A 19 8.03 -36.76 2.56
CA GLY A 19 7.71 -37.47 1.31
C GLY A 19 6.80 -36.72 0.31
N GLU A 20 6.38 -35.49 0.61
CA GLU A 20 5.56 -34.69 -0.31
C GLU A 20 6.42 -33.98 -1.36
N GLU A 21 6.10 -34.17 -2.65
CA GLU A 21 6.84 -33.52 -3.74
C GLU A 21 6.60 -32.01 -3.81
N VAL A 22 7.68 -31.26 -4.01
CA VAL A 22 7.62 -29.81 -4.19
C VAL A 22 7.00 -29.47 -5.55
N ARG A 23 5.76 -28.97 -5.53
CA ARG A 23 5.16 -28.37 -6.74
C ARG A 23 5.89 -27.07 -7.08
N ARG A 24 6.43 -26.99 -8.29
CA ARG A 24 7.16 -25.81 -8.81
C ARG A 24 6.20 -24.77 -9.39
N VAL A 25 5.32 -24.24 -8.55
CA VAL A 25 4.40 -23.15 -8.90
C VAL A 25 4.82 -21.87 -8.20
N ALA A 26 4.50 -20.72 -8.79
CA ALA A 26 4.75 -19.43 -8.17
C ALA A 26 4.00 -19.31 -6.83
N GLN A 27 4.65 -18.71 -5.85
CA GLN A 27 4.09 -18.44 -4.52
C GLN A 27 4.16 -16.95 -4.22
N LEU A 28 3.20 -16.45 -3.47
CA LEU A 28 3.15 -15.06 -3.04
C LEU A 28 4.00 -14.88 -1.76
N ASP A 29 4.95 -13.96 -1.81
CA ASP A 29 5.67 -13.46 -0.63
C ASP A 29 4.97 -12.21 -0.11
N TRP A 30 3.98 -12.43 0.76
CA TRP A 30 3.19 -11.35 1.32
C TRP A 30 4.02 -10.52 2.30
N ARG A 31 4.08 -9.21 2.04
CA ARG A 31 4.65 -8.22 2.95
C ARG A 31 3.53 -7.30 3.41
N ILE A 32 3.13 -7.47 4.67
CA ILE A 32 2.08 -6.64 5.27
C ILE A 32 2.70 -5.29 5.62
N ILE A 33 2.08 -4.21 5.13
CA ILE A 33 2.40 -2.86 5.58
C ILE A 33 1.85 -2.72 7.00
N GLU A 34 2.70 -2.24 7.91
CA GLU A 34 2.34 -2.12 9.33
C GLU A 34 1.15 -1.18 9.54
N SER A 35 0.38 -1.43 10.60
CA SER A 35 -0.74 -0.54 10.99
C SER A 35 -0.27 0.81 11.51
N ASP A 36 0.98 0.89 11.97
CA ASP A 36 1.60 2.16 12.34
C ASP A 36 2.00 2.95 11.08
N LEU A 37 1.14 3.91 10.73
CA LEU A 37 1.29 4.73 9.52
C LEU A 37 2.49 5.67 9.58
N GLN A 38 3.14 5.81 10.75
CA GLN A 38 4.38 6.58 10.89
C GLN A 38 5.61 5.81 10.45
N LYS A 39 5.49 4.50 10.16
CA LYS A 39 6.62 3.68 9.73
C LYS A 39 6.68 3.56 8.21
N PRO A 40 7.71 4.15 7.57
CA PRO A 40 7.98 3.90 6.17
C PRO A 40 8.39 2.44 5.94
N PHE A 41 8.14 1.94 4.75
CA PHE A 41 8.63 0.64 4.30
C PHE A 41 9.39 0.77 2.99
N THR A 42 10.21 -0.23 2.65
CA THR A 42 10.95 -0.27 1.39
C THR A 42 10.47 -1.44 0.54
N ALA A 43 10.15 -1.16 -0.71
CA ALA A 43 9.85 -2.17 -1.72
C ALA A 43 10.63 -1.84 -3.00
N SER A 44 11.30 -2.83 -3.57
CA SER A 44 12.08 -2.67 -4.82
C SER A 44 13.08 -1.50 -4.79
N GLY A 45 13.72 -1.25 -3.64
CA GLY A 45 14.69 -0.16 -3.45
C GLY A 45 14.09 1.24 -3.30
N LEU A 46 12.76 1.37 -3.34
CA LEU A 46 12.05 2.61 -3.13
C LEU A 46 11.43 2.63 -1.73
N GLN A 47 11.65 3.73 -1.00
CA GLN A 47 11.04 3.96 0.30
C GLN A 47 9.67 4.61 0.10
N PHE A 48 8.68 4.08 0.79
CA PHE A 48 7.29 4.54 0.78
C PHE A 48 6.90 4.99 2.18
N VAL A 49 6.24 6.14 2.26
CA VAL A 49 5.58 6.64 3.46
C VAL A 49 4.08 6.48 3.26
N PRO A 50 3.38 5.70 4.09
CA PRO A 50 1.92 5.57 4.04
C PRO A 50 1.23 6.92 4.31
N LEU A 51 0.16 7.21 3.57
CA LEU A 51 -0.71 8.37 3.77
C LEU A 51 -2.13 7.89 4.09
N PRO A 52 -2.68 8.11 5.29
CA PRO A 52 -4.07 7.75 5.57
C PRO A 52 -5.03 8.57 4.71
N VAL A 53 -5.98 7.93 4.05
CA VAL A 53 -7.03 8.62 3.28
C VAL A 53 -8.39 8.01 3.57
N ILE A 54 -9.46 8.80 3.46
CA ILE A 54 -10.82 8.30 3.72
C ILE A 54 -11.42 7.85 2.39
N HIS A 55 -11.90 6.61 2.34
CA HIS A 55 -12.69 6.06 1.26
C HIS A 55 -14.12 5.75 1.78
N GLY A 56 -15.12 6.34 1.15
CA GLY A 56 -16.50 6.28 1.64
C GLY A 56 -16.68 7.02 2.96
N GLU A 57 -17.52 6.47 3.85
CA GLU A 57 -17.85 7.10 5.14
C GLU A 57 -16.86 6.70 6.25
N ASP A 58 -16.50 5.41 6.32
CA ASP A 58 -15.88 4.84 7.53
C ASP A 58 -14.54 4.13 7.29
N TYR A 59 -14.06 4.08 6.05
CA TYR A 59 -12.90 3.25 5.70
C TYR A 59 -11.64 4.10 5.49
N ILE A 60 -10.56 3.74 6.20
CA ILE A 60 -9.24 4.33 5.99
C ILE A 60 -8.46 3.45 5.00
N CYS A 61 -8.25 4.01 3.81
CA CYS A 61 -7.33 3.50 2.79
C CYS A 61 -5.93 4.10 2.97
N LEU A 62 -4.96 3.58 2.22
CA LEU A 62 -3.61 4.14 2.14
C LEU A 62 -3.35 4.71 0.75
N GLY A 63 -2.99 5.99 0.71
CA GLY A 63 -2.12 6.54 -0.32
C GLY A 63 -0.65 6.32 0.03
N PHE A 64 0.24 6.65 -0.89
CA PHE A 64 1.68 6.49 -0.70
C PHE A 64 2.45 7.71 -1.20
N LEU A 65 3.33 8.22 -0.35
CA LEU A 65 4.36 9.19 -0.71
C LEU A 65 5.68 8.46 -0.96
N PHE A 66 6.35 8.76 -2.06
CA PHE A 66 7.65 8.16 -2.39
C PHE A 66 8.50 9.06 -3.29
N GLY A 67 9.76 8.65 -3.45
CA GLY A 67 10.74 9.32 -4.29
C GLY A 67 11.65 10.27 -3.51
N ARG A 68 12.96 10.18 -3.78
CA ARG A 68 13.99 10.94 -3.06
C ARG A 68 14.33 12.28 -3.73
N LYS A 69 14.44 12.28 -5.05
CA LYS A 69 14.75 13.47 -5.87
C LYS A 69 13.48 14.18 -6.36
N SER A 70 12.44 13.40 -6.62
CA SER A 70 11.13 13.89 -7.01
C SER A 70 10.11 13.31 -6.04
N LYS A 71 9.33 14.19 -5.41
CA LYS A 71 8.33 13.86 -4.41
C LYS A 71 7.02 13.51 -5.11
N VAL A 72 6.65 12.23 -5.08
CA VAL A 72 5.46 11.71 -5.76
C VAL A 72 4.46 11.23 -4.72
N ALA A 73 3.20 11.65 -4.87
CA ALA A 73 2.08 11.08 -4.13
C ALA A 73 1.19 10.26 -5.07
N TYR A 74 0.90 9.02 -4.70
CA TYR A 74 -0.08 8.16 -5.35
C TYR A 74 -1.24 7.91 -4.40
N ILE A 75 -2.44 8.32 -4.80
CA ILE A 75 -3.65 8.13 -4.01
C ILE A 75 -4.76 7.64 -4.93
N SER A 76 -5.20 6.40 -4.72
CA SER A 76 -6.32 5.80 -5.46
C SER A 76 -7.59 5.86 -4.61
N ASP A 77 -8.72 6.07 -5.28
CA ASP A 77 -10.08 5.96 -4.74
C ASP A 77 -10.29 6.61 -3.36
N VAL A 78 -10.32 7.95 -3.34
CA VAL A 78 -10.41 8.76 -2.13
C VAL A 78 -11.67 9.62 -2.12
N SER A 79 -12.37 9.63 -0.99
CA SER A 79 -13.50 10.53 -0.74
C SER A 79 -13.09 11.81 -0.02
N ARG A 80 -12.10 11.74 0.87
CA ARG A 80 -11.57 12.90 1.61
C ARG A 80 -10.15 12.67 2.10
N PHE A 81 -9.35 13.74 2.17
CA PHE A 81 -8.07 13.74 2.85
C PHE A 81 -8.21 14.14 4.33
N PRO A 82 -7.66 13.36 5.26
CA PRO A 82 -7.45 13.82 6.63
C PRO A 82 -6.44 14.97 6.68
N PRO A 83 -6.49 15.86 7.71
CA PRO A 83 -5.57 16.98 7.83
C PRO A 83 -4.08 16.59 7.78
N SER A 84 -3.73 15.42 8.33
CA SER A 84 -2.36 14.90 8.28
C SER A 84 -1.88 14.61 6.85
N THR A 85 -2.76 14.10 5.99
CA THR A 85 -2.42 13.82 4.60
C THR A 85 -2.40 15.09 3.78
N GLU A 86 -3.35 16.01 4.00
CA GLU A 86 -3.33 17.34 3.36
C GLU A 86 -2.05 18.10 3.66
N ASP A 87 -1.63 18.11 4.94
CA ASP A 87 -0.37 18.71 5.34
C ASP A 87 0.82 18.06 4.60
N ALA A 88 0.90 16.73 4.58
CA ALA A 88 2.02 16.01 3.95
C ALA A 88 2.17 16.29 2.44
N ILE A 89 1.08 16.55 1.72
CA ILE A 89 1.06 16.71 0.25
C ILE A 89 0.90 18.16 -0.23
N SER A 90 0.66 19.12 0.66
CA SER A 90 0.44 20.51 0.30
C SER A 90 1.74 21.33 0.21
N LYS A 91 1.70 22.43 -0.56
CA LYS A 91 2.79 23.41 -0.64
C LYS A 91 3.14 24.01 0.73
N SER A 92 2.13 24.28 1.54
CA SER A 92 2.25 24.95 2.83
C SER A 92 2.67 24.02 3.97
N GLY A 93 2.46 22.71 3.83
CA GLY A 93 2.85 21.71 4.81
C GLY A 93 4.19 21.04 4.44
N GLY A 94 4.15 19.74 4.16
CA GLY A 94 5.30 18.90 3.83
C GLY A 94 6.06 19.27 2.55
N GLY A 95 5.64 20.32 1.84
CA GLY A 95 6.30 20.87 0.65
C GLY A 95 5.72 20.35 -0.66
N GLN A 96 5.92 21.13 -1.72
CA GLN A 96 5.40 20.89 -3.08
C GLN A 96 5.74 19.47 -3.58
N LEU A 97 4.73 18.79 -4.12
CA LEU A 97 4.91 17.56 -4.88
C LEU A 97 5.43 17.83 -6.29
N ASP A 98 6.29 16.98 -6.81
CA ASP A 98 6.66 16.98 -8.23
C ASP A 98 5.58 16.31 -9.08
N LEU A 99 4.88 15.30 -8.52
CA LEU A 99 3.80 14.59 -9.20
C LEU A 99 2.73 14.15 -8.20
N LEU A 100 1.46 14.42 -8.53
CA LEU A 100 0.29 13.88 -7.84
C LEU A 100 -0.46 12.96 -8.80
N ILE A 101 -0.59 11.69 -8.43
CA ILE A 101 -1.43 10.72 -9.12
C ILE A 101 -2.66 10.51 -8.24
N LEU A 102 -3.81 10.90 -8.77
CA LEU A 102 -5.08 10.90 -8.03
C LEU A 102 -6.16 10.23 -8.89
N ASP A 103 -6.97 9.39 -8.26
CA ASP A 103 -8.18 8.87 -8.90
C ASP A 103 -9.29 9.93 -8.92
N CYS A 104 -9.94 10.07 -10.08
CA CYS A 104 -10.92 11.12 -10.36
C CYS A 104 -12.22 10.50 -10.88
N LEU A 105 -12.77 9.56 -10.11
CA LEU A 105 -14.04 8.92 -10.45
C LEU A 105 -15.18 9.94 -10.42
N TYR A 106 -15.98 9.94 -11.49
CA TYR A 106 -17.18 10.75 -11.61
C TYR A 106 -18.31 10.14 -10.77
N ARG A 107 -19.12 10.97 -10.13
CA ARG A 107 -20.32 10.53 -9.38
C ARG A 107 -21.50 10.25 -10.31
#